data_AF-A0A950V6L5-F1
#
_entry.id   AF-A0A950V6L5-F1
#
_cell.length_a   1.000
_cell.length_b   1.000
_cell.length_c   1.000
_cell.angle_alpha   90.00
_cell.angle_beta   90.00
_cell.angle_gamma   90.00
#
_symmetry.space_group_name_H-M   'P 1'
#
loop_
_entity.id
_entity.type
_entity.pdbx_description
1 polymer ?
#
loop_
_entity_poly.entity_id
_entity_poly.type
_entity_poly.pdbx_seq_one_letter_code
_entity_poly.pdbx_strand_id
1 'polypeptide(L)'
;MSQKVWNYAEAGYDHTHIMRIYWTYNLPRASAVLNYKPVKAAFDNWQLSGIATFQTGAPMGINYTWTTTPDITGSTQSARALILGNPSQLPDAHSPLIAFNSATIAAESPAFCEVPNTAASCWGNAGRYVFHGRGIDN
;
A
#
# COMPACT_ATOMS: atom_id res chain seq x y z
N MET A 1 10.12 24.76 -4.81
CA MET A 1 9.32 23.63 -4.28
C MET A 1 8.84 23.98 -2.88
N SER A 2 7.60 23.62 -2.51
CA SER A 2 7.04 23.95 -1.18
C SER A 2 7.50 22.91 -0.15
N GLN A 3 8.11 23.36 0.96
CA GLN A 3 8.52 22.50 2.10
C GLN A 3 7.38 21.66 2.68
N LYS A 4 6.12 22.03 2.42
CA LYS A 4 4.95 21.29 2.93
C LYS A 4 4.89 19.87 2.40
N VAL A 5 5.22 19.66 1.12
CA VAL A 5 5.20 18.33 0.47
C VAL A 5 6.20 17.37 1.14
N TRP A 6 7.27 17.91 1.73
CA TRP A 6 8.31 17.10 2.34
C TRP A 6 7.96 16.65 3.76
N ASN A 7 7.25 17.49 4.51
CA ASN A 7 7.03 17.30 5.94
C ASN A 7 5.60 16.88 6.29
N TYR A 8 4.62 17.15 5.43
CA TYR A 8 3.21 16.83 5.66
C TYR A 8 2.72 15.80 4.64
N ALA A 9 2.11 14.74 5.17
CA ALA A 9 1.34 13.76 4.41
C ALA A 9 0.32 13.10 5.35
N GLU A 10 -0.52 12.22 4.80
CA GLU A 10 -1.52 11.41 5.54
C GLU A 10 -0.89 10.65 6.70
N ALA A 11 -1.67 10.25 7.70
CA ALA A 11 -1.11 9.48 8.81
C ALA A 11 -0.66 8.10 8.31
N GLY A 12 0.45 7.55 8.85
CA GLY A 12 1.01 6.26 8.39
C GLY A 12 0.13 5.03 8.63
N TYR A 13 -1.02 5.21 9.27
CA TYR A 13 -2.06 4.21 9.57
C TYR A 13 -3.40 4.60 8.95
N ASP A 14 -3.41 5.60 8.09
CA ASP A 14 -4.59 5.96 7.33
C ASP A 14 -4.86 4.89 6.27
N HIS A 15 -6.10 4.43 6.21
CA HIS A 15 -6.53 3.47 5.22
C HIS A 15 -7.77 4.06 4.56
N THR A 16 -7.65 4.47 3.30
CA THR A 16 -8.66 5.28 2.60
C THR A 16 -10.02 4.60 2.53
N HIS A 17 -10.07 3.27 2.35
CA HIS A 17 -11.32 2.52 2.30
C HIS A 17 -11.22 1.24 3.13
N ILE A 18 -12.17 1.07 4.05
CA ILE A 18 -12.30 -0.14 4.88
C ILE A 18 -13.77 -0.58 4.83
N MET A 19 -14.01 -1.78 4.32
CA MET A 19 -15.31 -2.44 4.32
C MET A 19 -15.20 -3.76 5.06
N ARG A 20 -16.12 -3.98 6.01
CA ARG A 20 -16.23 -5.22 6.77
C ARG A 20 -17.66 -5.73 6.69
N ILE A 21 -17.82 -6.95 6.20
CA ILE A 21 -19.12 -7.59 6.03
C ILE A 21 -19.20 -8.74 7.02
N TYR A 22 -20.22 -8.70 7.86
CA TYR A 22 -20.53 -9.74 8.82
C TYR A 22 -21.81 -10.43 8.39
N TRP A 23 -21.79 -11.76 8.28
CA TRP A 23 -23.01 -12.52 8.01
C TRP A 23 -23.13 -13.73 8.92
N THR A 24 -24.38 -13.98 9.30
CA THR A 24 -24.80 -15.19 9.98
C THR A 24 -26.02 -15.72 9.24
N TYR A 25 -25.94 -16.97 8.80
CA TYR A 25 -26.99 -17.64 8.07
C TYR A 25 -27.34 -18.95 8.77
N ASN A 26 -28.59 -19.05 9.22
CA ASN A 26 -29.12 -20.29 9.77
C ASN A 26 -29.57 -21.16 8.61
N LEU A 27 -28.97 -22.34 8.46
CA LEU A 27 -29.38 -23.27 7.43
C LEU A 27 -30.80 -23.77 7.73
N PRO A 28 -31.67 -23.85 6.71
CA PRO A 28 -33.02 -24.36 6.89
C PRO A 28 -32.96 -25.81 7.38
N ARG A 29 -33.84 -26.15 8.33
CA ARG A 29 -33.92 -27.49 8.91
C ARG A 29 -34.22 -28.52 7.81
N ALA A 30 -33.26 -29.40 7.54
CA ALA A 30 -33.46 -30.50 6.60
C ALA A 30 -34.60 -31.43 7.05
N SER A 31 -34.90 -31.47 8.35
CA SER A 31 -36.04 -32.23 8.90
C SER A 31 -37.42 -31.71 8.48
N ALA A 32 -37.53 -30.48 7.96
CA ALA A 32 -38.78 -29.94 7.44
C ALA A 32 -39.15 -30.53 6.06
N VAL A 33 -38.17 -31.04 5.32
CA VAL A 33 -38.36 -31.61 3.96
C VAL A 33 -38.31 -33.14 4.00
N LEU A 34 -37.49 -33.72 4.87
CA LEU A 34 -37.34 -35.18 5.03
C LEU A 34 -37.54 -35.56 6.50
N ASN A 35 -38.68 -36.17 6.82
CA ASN A 35 -39.06 -36.54 8.18
C ASN A 35 -38.38 -37.84 8.65
N TYR A 36 -37.04 -37.86 8.67
CA TYR A 36 -36.21 -38.98 9.13
C TYR A 36 -35.38 -38.58 10.37
N LYS A 37 -35.48 -39.37 11.44
CA LYS A 37 -34.80 -39.11 12.74
C LYS A 37 -33.27 -38.91 12.64
N PRO A 38 -32.49 -39.71 11.89
CA PRO A 38 -31.06 -39.47 11.75
C PRO A 38 -30.72 -38.21 10.94
N VAL A 39 -31.53 -37.85 9.94
CA VAL A 39 -31.36 -36.61 9.15
C VAL A 39 -31.58 -35.38 10.03
N LYS A 40 -32.57 -35.44 10.92
CA LYS A 40 -32.84 -34.40 11.92
C LYS A 40 -31.66 -34.18 12.87
N ALA A 41 -30.96 -35.24 13.28
CA ALA A 41 -29.83 -35.12 14.20
C ALA A 41 -28.57 -34.55 13.51
N ALA A 42 -28.34 -34.90 12.24
CA ALA A 42 -27.12 -34.52 11.53
C ALA A 42 -27.19 -33.16 10.82
N PHE A 43 -28.38 -32.73 10.36
CA PHE A 43 -28.52 -31.58 9.45
C PHE A 43 -29.41 -30.45 9.98
N ASP A 44 -29.99 -30.56 11.18
CA ASP A 44 -30.72 -29.44 11.77
C ASP A 44 -29.82 -28.54 12.62
N ASN A 45 -30.15 -27.24 12.62
CA ASN A 45 -29.56 -26.20 13.46
C ASN A 45 -28.10 -25.84 13.12
N TRP A 46 -27.66 -26.11 11.89
CA TRP A 46 -26.40 -25.55 11.41
C TRP A 46 -26.53 -24.03 11.25
N GLN A 47 -25.56 -23.30 11.80
CA GLN A 47 -25.38 -21.88 11.58
C GLN A 47 -24.03 -21.66 10.91
N LEU A 48 -24.07 -21.07 9.73
CA LEU A 48 -22.86 -20.64 9.05
C LEU A 48 -22.64 -19.17 9.39
N SER A 49 -21.46 -18.85 9.89
CA SER A 49 -21.03 -17.47 10.13
C SER A 49 -19.74 -17.18 9.39
N GLY A 50 -19.57 -15.93 8.99
CA GLY A 50 -18.36 -15.47 8.31
C GLY A 50 -18.16 -13.97 8.45
N ILE A 51 -16.91 -13.57 8.21
CA ILE A 51 -16.45 -12.19 8.21
C ILE A 51 -15.62 -12.02 6.94
N ALA A 52 -15.99 -11.07 6.10
CA ALA A 52 -15.15 -10.64 4.97
C ALA A 52 -14.62 -9.24 5.26
N THR A 53 -13.33 -9.03 5.03
CA THR A 53 -12.68 -7.73 5.21
C THR A 53 -12.01 -7.32 3.91
N PHE A 54 -12.35 -6.12 3.43
CA PHE A 54 -11.72 -5.46 2.28
C PHE A 54 -11.17 -4.12 2.76
N GLN A 55 -9.86 -3.94 2.74
CA GLN A 55 -9.20 -2.76 3.26
C GLN A 55 -8.06 -2.35 2.33
N THR A 56 -7.99 -1.06 1.96
CA THR A 56 -6.84 -0.52 1.21
C THR A 56 -5.57 -0.54 2.05
N GLY A 57 -4.39 -0.69 1.43
CA GLY A 57 -3.13 -0.66 2.17
C GLY A 57 -2.81 0.70 2.77
N ALA A 58 -1.86 0.73 3.71
CA ALA A 58 -1.41 1.97 4.34
C ALA A 58 -0.55 2.81 3.37
N PRO A 59 -0.48 4.14 3.54
CA PRO A 59 0.42 4.98 2.77
C PRO A 59 1.88 4.66 3.08
N MET A 60 2.68 4.51 2.03
CA MET A 60 4.09 4.11 2.08
C MET A 60 4.99 5.14 1.39
N GLY A 61 6.14 5.39 2.03
CA GLY A 61 7.20 6.25 1.50
C GLY A 61 8.27 5.43 0.79
N ILE A 62 9.05 6.09 -0.07
CA ILE A 62 10.18 5.48 -0.77
C ILE A 62 11.45 6.22 -0.36
N ASN A 63 12.41 5.44 0.13
CA ASN A 63 13.74 5.92 0.47
C ASN A 63 14.75 5.08 -0.29
N TYR A 64 15.92 5.65 -0.52
CA TYR A 64 17.02 4.97 -1.18
C TYR A 64 18.32 5.40 -0.49
N THR A 65 19.34 4.56 -0.59
CA THR A 65 20.65 4.81 0.02
C THR A 65 21.74 4.46 -0.98
N TRP A 66 22.80 5.27 -1.00
CA TRP A 66 23.99 5.01 -1.80
C TRP A 66 24.93 4.03 -1.09
N THR A 67 25.62 3.18 -1.85
CA THR A 67 26.68 2.30 -1.30
C THR A 67 27.93 3.10 -0.92
N THR A 68 28.27 4.11 -1.72
CA THR A 68 29.26 5.15 -1.42
C THR A 68 28.52 6.46 -1.29
N THR A 69 28.45 7.03 -0.08
CA THR A 69 27.69 8.25 0.23
C THR A 69 28.29 9.48 -0.47
N PRO A 70 27.68 9.95 -1.57
CA PRO A 70 28.07 11.20 -2.19
C PRO A 70 27.38 12.34 -1.42
N ASP A 71 28.01 13.51 -1.35
CA ASP A 71 27.34 14.68 -0.79
C ASP A 71 26.43 15.32 -1.86
N ILE A 72 25.21 14.81 -1.96
CA ILE A 72 24.26 15.22 -3.00
C ILE A 72 23.52 16.51 -2.64
N THR A 73 23.20 16.71 -1.36
CA THR A 73 22.39 17.84 -0.91
C THR A 73 23.24 19.02 -0.44
N GLY A 74 24.54 18.82 -0.23
CA GLY A 74 25.41 19.80 0.42
C GLY A 74 24.98 20.07 1.87
N SER A 75 24.31 19.11 2.51
CA SER A 75 23.69 19.27 3.84
C SER A 75 23.68 17.96 4.63
N THR A 76 23.31 18.03 5.91
CA THR A 76 23.11 16.85 6.76
C THR A 76 21.80 16.10 6.47
N GLN A 77 20.93 16.62 5.61
CA GLN A 77 19.72 15.94 5.19
C GLN A 77 20.00 14.98 4.04
N SER A 78 19.47 13.76 4.15
CA SER A 78 19.46 12.81 3.05
C SER A 78 18.58 13.34 1.91
N ALA A 79 19.07 13.17 0.70
CA ALA A 79 18.26 13.43 -0.48
C ALA A 79 17.12 12.40 -0.59
N ARG A 80 16.04 12.82 -1.26
CA ARG A 80 14.86 12.00 -1.47
C ARG A 80 14.84 11.46 -2.89
N ALA A 81 14.15 10.34 -3.11
CA ALA A 81 13.98 9.83 -4.45
C ALA A 81 13.28 10.86 -5.37
N LEU A 82 13.59 10.77 -6.66
CA LEU A 82 12.89 11.49 -7.71
C LEU A 82 11.77 10.61 -8.27
N ILE A 83 10.54 11.07 -8.10
CA ILE A 83 9.31 10.52 -8.65
C ILE A 83 9.06 11.17 -10.01
N LEU A 84 9.27 10.39 -11.07
CA LEU A 84 9.14 10.78 -12.48
C LEU A 84 7.74 10.50 -13.05
N GLY A 85 6.95 9.68 -12.36
CA GLY A 85 5.62 9.26 -12.78
C GLY A 85 4.79 8.74 -11.60
N ASN A 86 3.69 8.03 -11.88
CA ASN A 86 2.84 7.48 -10.83
C ASN A 86 3.39 6.13 -10.31
N PRO A 87 3.92 6.04 -9.08
CA PRO A 87 4.46 4.80 -8.54
C PRO A 87 3.38 3.75 -8.22
N SER A 88 2.11 4.14 -8.14
CA SER A 88 0.98 3.20 -8.00
C SER A 88 0.52 2.59 -9.32
N GLN A 89 0.99 3.08 -10.47
CA GLN A 89 0.63 2.55 -11.77
C GLN A 89 1.57 1.40 -12.16
N LEU A 90 1.18 0.18 -11.83
CA LEU A 90 1.96 -1.03 -12.15
C LEU A 90 1.88 -1.37 -13.65
N PRO A 91 2.95 -1.93 -14.24
CA PRO A 91 2.91 -2.44 -15.63
C PRO A 91 1.86 -3.54 -15.81
N ASP A 92 1.23 -3.65 -16.99
CA ASP A 92 0.11 -4.59 -17.21
C ASP A 92 0.42 -6.06 -16.87
N ALA A 93 1.68 -6.48 -17.03
CA ALA A 93 2.15 -7.83 -16.70
C ALA A 93 3.08 -7.84 -15.46
N HIS A 94 2.59 -7.34 -14.33
CA HIS A 94 3.33 -7.35 -13.08
C HIS A 94 3.02 -8.59 -12.22
N SER A 95 4.01 -9.04 -11.46
CA SER A 95 3.80 -10.05 -10.43
C SER A 95 3.01 -9.46 -9.25
N PRO A 96 2.13 -10.23 -8.59
CA PRO A 96 1.42 -9.78 -7.38
C PRO A 96 2.35 -9.46 -6.19
N LEU A 97 3.65 -9.74 -6.33
CA LEU A 97 4.68 -9.38 -5.37
C LEU A 97 5.24 -7.96 -5.57
N ILE A 98 4.93 -7.29 -6.68
CA ILE A 98 5.40 -5.94 -6.97
C ILE A 98 4.41 -4.95 -6.35
N ALA A 99 4.86 -4.18 -5.37
CA ALA A 99 4.03 -3.21 -4.64
C ALA A 99 3.97 -1.82 -5.28
N PHE A 100 4.95 -1.47 -6.11
CA PHE A 100 5.03 -0.15 -6.78
C PHE A 100 5.84 -0.24 -8.08
N ASN A 101 5.65 0.74 -8.96
CA ASN A 101 6.35 0.85 -10.22
C ASN A 101 7.72 1.49 -10.03
N SER A 102 8.77 0.67 -10.03
CA SER A 102 10.16 1.11 -9.88
C SER A 102 10.65 1.99 -11.04
N ALA A 103 10.10 1.88 -12.24
CA ALA A 103 10.51 2.68 -13.39
C ALA A 103 10.13 4.17 -13.26
N THR A 104 9.21 4.49 -12.34
CA THR A 104 8.83 5.88 -12.03
C THR A 104 9.72 6.52 -10.97
N ILE A 105 10.74 5.80 -10.49
CA ILE A 105 11.60 6.21 -9.38
C ILE A 105 13.04 6.27 -9.88
N ALA A 106 13.68 7.40 -9.68
CA ALA A 106 15.09 7.58 -9.94
C ALA A 106 15.79 8.09 -8.69
N ALA A 107 17.04 7.67 -8.49
CA ALA A 107 17.97 8.39 -7.64
C ALA A 107 18.50 9.58 -8.45
N GLU A 108 18.72 10.71 -7.80
CA GLU A 108 19.36 11.85 -8.44
C GLU A 108 20.83 11.56 -8.77
N SER A 109 21.37 12.26 -9.77
CA SER A 109 22.73 12.02 -10.24
C SER A 109 23.74 12.86 -9.42
N PRO A 110 24.77 12.25 -8.80
CA PRO A 110 25.81 12.99 -8.09
C PRO A 110 26.51 14.04 -8.98
N ALA A 111 26.80 13.68 -10.23
CA ALA A 111 27.47 14.56 -11.19
C ALA A 111 26.68 15.84 -11.52
N PHE A 112 25.35 15.81 -11.39
CA PHE A 112 24.49 16.97 -11.60
C PHE A 112 24.34 17.84 -10.33
N CYS A 113 24.65 17.27 -9.16
CA CYS A 113 24.35 17.86 -7.86
C CYS A 113 25.60 18.31 -7.08
N GLU A 114 26.80 17.94 -7.50
CA GLU A 114 28.06 18.45 -6.94
C GLU A 114 28.48 19.80 -7.57
N VAL A 115 27.55 20.74 -7.73
CA VAL A 115 27.79 22.05 -8.35
C VAL A 115 27.30 23.20 -7.46
N PRO A 116 27.90 24.41 -7.54
CA PRO A 116 27.38 25.59 -6.85
C PRO A 116 25.95 25.91 -7.32
N ASN A 117 25.05 26.29 -6.39
CA ASN A 117 23.63 26.57 -6.65
C ASN A 117 22.87 25.38 -7.26
N THR A 118 22.92 24.23 -6.57
CA THR A 118 22.24 23.00 -6.99
C THR A 118 20.76 23.21 -7.25
N ALA A 119 20.26 22.59 -8.32
CA ALA A 119 18.83 22.60 -8.60
C ALA A 119 18.05 21.92 -7.48
N ALA A 120 16.83 22.39 -7.19
CA ALA A 120 15.98 21.79 -6.15
C ALA A 120 15.67 20.31 -6.40
N SER A 121 15.83 19.81 -7.64
CA SER A 121 15.74 18.38 -7.97
C SER A 121 16.82 17.52 -7.31
N CYS A 122 17.95 18.09 -6.91
CA CYS A 122 19.01 17.39 -6.17
C CYS A 122 18.61 17.00 -4.74
N TRP A 123 17.53 17.60 -4.23
CA TRP A 123 16.96 17.22 -2.95
C TRP A 123 15.87 16.14 -3.08
N GLY A 124 15.50 15.81 -4.33
CA GLY A 124 14.38 14.97 -4.66
C GLY A 124 13.03 15.68 -4.60
N ASN A 125 12.01 14.99 -5.11
CA ASN A 125 10.63 15.47 -5.08
C ASN A 125 9.68 14.50 -4.36
N ALA A 126 10.16 13.36 -3.85
CA ALA A 126 9.33 12.41 -3.13
C ALA A 126 8.74 13.05 -1.86
N GLY A 127 7.41 13.00 -1.78
CA GLY A 127 6.68 13.29 -0.56
C GLY A 127 6.93 12.24 0.51
N ARG A 128 6.42 12.47 1.73
CA ARG A 128 6.55 11.51 2.84
C ARG A 128 5.89 10.16 2.53
N TYR A 129 4.76 10.17 1.83
CA TYR A 129 4.10 8.99 1.28
C TYR A 129 3.89 9.22 -0.21
N VAL A 130 4.22 8.22 -1.03
CA VAL A 130 4.17 8.32 -2.50
C VAL A 130 3.31 7.24 -3.16
N PHE A 131 3.00 6.15 -2.45
CA PHE A 131 2.07 5.11 -2.90
C PHE A 131 1.34 4.48 -1.71
N HIS A 132 0.23 3.79 -1.96
CA HIS A 132 -0.44 2.94 -0.97
C HIS A 132 0.02 1.49 -1.14
N GLY A 133 0.32 0.82 -0.02
CA GLY A 133 0.72 -0.58 -0.02
C GLY A 133 -0.43 -1.54 -0.35
N ARG A 134 -0.18 -2.83 -0.18
CA ARG A 134 -1.21 -3.85 -0.37
C ARG A 134 -2.26 -3.79 0.74
N GLY A 135 -3.51 -3.94 0.32
CA GLY A 135 -4.66 -4.07 1.19
C GLY A 135 -4.82 -5.46 1.81
N ILE A 136 -5.89 -5.61 2.60
CA ILE A 136 -6.35 -6.89 3.13
C ILE A 136 -7.67 -7.23 2.43
N ASP A 137 -7.72 -8.41 1.81
CA ASP A 137 -8.93 -8.98 1.21
C ASP A 137 -9.05 -10.43 1.71
N ASN A 138 -9.99 -10.71 2.63
CA ASN A 138 -10.23 -12.05 3.18
C ASN A 138 -11.71 -12.38 3.42
#